data_AF-A0A920D3S2-F1
#
_entry.id   AF-A0A920D3S2-F1
#
_cell.length_a   1.000
_cell.length_b   1.000
_cell.length_c   1.000
_cell.angle_alpha   90.00
_cell.angle_beta   90.00
_cell.angle_gamma   90.00
#
_symmetry.space_group_name_H-M   'P 1'
#
loop_
_entity.id
_entity.type
_entity.pdbx_description
1 polymer ?
#
loop_
_entity_poly.entity_id
_entity_poly.type
_entity_poly.pdbx_seq_one_letter_code
_entity_poly.pdbx_strand_id
1 'polypeptide(L)'
;MKSSIKLLSLGIASCLLISGSQAFANESQQKSPAAQPVPATVNVHPNSVQLTSKTVQSKTDEMVIDVTIPVLEGLKDKKYQEQLNDTIYQQIMEDQAALEKEAKEAADFAKEKGYEFRPFELKVTYELKSSGGPANSDIVSLKVDTYIYTGGANGMPRVDTYNVMDKEQASRIELEDLLGSGYKEKADTFIRQEIAQDPDMYFEDEFTGISDNQTFYIEDGHVVVVFGKYEIAPGAAGTPEFRIPMDRNATAPQPEVKQKEFTLEPDQAYTDNNGITMVPLRVIAENLGYTVEWNNEQRQAELSQGAQWTAVQLGNDRYFYNKMAPVTLGAAPVILEDQKMYVPLDFFSKIIRAEVSTEETTGAIHISLDANK
;
A
#
# COMPACT_ATOMS: atom_id res chain seq x y z
N MET A 1 31.83 41.59 -23.42
CA MET A 1 30.83 41.72 -22.33
C MET A 1 29.52 42.22 -22.90
N LYS A 2 28.50 41.37 -22.92
CA LYS A 2 27.08 41.69 -22.69
C LYS A 2 26.32 40.37 -22.77
N SER A 3 25.96 39.87 -21.59
CA SER A 3 25.10 38.70 -21.39
C SER A 3 23.69 39.02 -21.85
N SER A 4 23.03 38.07 -22.52
CA SER A 4 21.62 38.14 -22.90
C SER A 4 20.90 36.95 -22.28
N ILE A 5 20.25 37.20 -21.14
CA ILE A 5 19.34 36.27 -20.47
C ILE A 5 18.03 36.28 -21.25
N LYS A 6 17.59 35.11 -21.72
CA LYS A 6 16.24 34.90 -22.28
C LYS A 6 15.28 34.65 -21.12
N LEU A 7 14.32 35.55 -20.92
CA LEU A 7 13.16 35.34 -20.06
C LEU A 7 12.24 34.27 -20.66
N LEU A 8 11.87 33.26 -19.86
CA LEU A 8 10.71 32.41 -20.11
C LEU A 8 9.43 33.14 -19.69
N SER A 9 8.47 33.21 -20.61
CA SER A 9 7.13 33.74 -20.41
C SER A 9 6.24 32.71 -19.70
N LEU A 10 5.80 33.00 -18.47
CA LEU A 10 4.61 32.39 -17.90
C LEU A 10 3.36 33.10 -18.46
N GLY A 11 2.50 32.35 -19.14
CA GLY A 11 1.18 32.81 -19.57
C GLY A 11 0.23 32.85 -18.37
N ILE A 12 -0.12 34.07 -17.94
CA ILE A 12 -1.21 34.33 -17.01
C ILE A 12 -2.49 34.42 -17.84
N ALA A 13 -3.38 33.44 -17.71
CA ALA A 13 -4.75 33.55 -18.23
C ALA A 13 -5.58 34.34 -17.21
N SER A 14 -5.67 35.64 -17.44
CA SER A 14 -6.59 36.56 -16.79
C SER A 14 -7.98 36.42 -17.41
N CYS A 15 -9.00 36.08 -16.62
CA CYS A 15 -10.40 36.30 -16.99
C CYS A 15 -11.01 37.36 -16.08
N LEU A 16 -11.39 38.46 -16.73
CA LEU A 16 -12.07 39.61 -16.16
C LEU A 16 -13.46 39.24 -15.62
N LEU A 17 -13.79 39.89 -14.50
CA LEU A 17 -15.13 40.04 -13.95
C LEU A 17 -16.04 40.79 -14.93
N ILE A 18 -17.20 40.21 -15.26
CA ILE A 18 -18.37 40.97 -15.71
C ILE A 18 -19.51 40.66 -14.75
N SER A 19 -19.97 41.72 -14.11
CA SER A 19 -21.15 41.79 -13.27
C SER A 19 -22.42 41.62 -14.10
N GLY A 20 -23.31 40.74 -13.63
CA GLY A 20 -24.65 40.58 -14.17
C GLY A 20 -25.52 39.88 -13.13
N SER A 21 -26.21 40.68 -12.34
CA SER A 21 -27.23 40.24 -11.40
C SER A 21 -28.41 39.63 -12.14
N GLN A 22 -28.82 38.41 -11.77
CA GLN A 22 -30.22 38.04 -11.59
C GLN A 22 -30.44 36.65 -10.97
N ALA A 23 -31.45 36.64 -10.09
CA ALA A 23 -32.36 35.56 -9.74
C ALA A 23 -31.83 34.36 -8.92
N PHE A 24 -32.23 34.40 -7.66
CA PHE A 24 -32.38 33.25 -6.76
C PHE A 24 -33.06 32.07 -7.47
N ALA A 25 -32.36 30.94 -7.55
CA ALA A 25 -32.98 29.63 -7.67
C ALA A 25 -32.75 28.90 -6.34
N ASN A 26 -33.88 28.60 -5.71
CA ASN A 26 -34.03 27.93 -4.43
C ASN A 26 -33.52 26.49 -4.58
N GLU A 27 -32.35 26.16 -4.01
CA GLU A 27 -31.95 24.76 -3.82
C GLU A 27 -32.93 24.14 -2.82
N SER A 28 -33.83 23.33 -3.36
CA SER A 28 -34.64 22.41 -2.59
C SER A 28 -33.70 21.53 -1.77
N GLN A 29 -33.72 21.76 -0.45
CA GLN A 29 -33.20 20.82 0.54
C GLN A 29 -33.88 19.45 0.34
N GLN A 30 -33.26 18.60 -0.48
CA GLN A 30 -33.56 17.19 -0.44
C GLN A 30 -32.79 16.64 0.77
N LYS A 31 -33.47 16.61 1.92
CA LYS A 31 -33.03 15.89 3.11
C LYS A 31 -32.73 14.45 2.70
N SER A 32 -31.45 14.09 2.61
CA SER A 32 -31.06 12.69 2.77
C SER A 32 -31.55 12.24 4.14
N PRO A 33 -32.26 11.10 4.25
CA PRO A 33 -32.67 10.59 5.53
C PRO A 33 -31.41 10.29 6.35
N ALA A 34 -31.36 10.83 7.57
CA ALA A 34 -30.33 10.49 8.52
C ALA A 34 -30.31 8.97 8.70
N ALA A 35 -29.22 8.32 8.29
CA ALA A 35 -28.96 6.93 8.59
C ALA A 35 -28.89 6.80 10.11
N GLN A 36 -29.94 6.22 10.70
CA GLN A 36 -29.87 5.71 12.06
C GLN A 36 -28.94 4.50 12.04
N PRO A 37 -27.96 4.41 12.95
CA PRO A 37 -27.13 3.22 13.05
C PRO A 37 -28.03 2.05 13.44
N VAL A 38 -28.22 1.11 12.51
CA VAL A 38 -28.69 -0.23 12.84
C VAL A 38 -27.50 -0.91 13.50
N PRO A 39 -27.59 -1.35 14.76
CA PRO A 39 -26.52 -2.16 15.33
C PRO A 39 -26.52 -3.48 14.58
N ALA A 40 -25.59 -3.65 13.63
CA ALA A 40 -25.25 -4.95 13.11
C ALA A 40 -24.61 -5.71 14.28
N THR A 41 -25.40 -6.55 14.94
CA THR A 41 -24.87 -7.63 15.78
C THR A 41 -24.05 -8.54 14.87
N VAL A 42 -22.74 -8.28 14.78
CA VAL A 42 -21.79 -9.27 14.30
C VAL A 42 -21.90 -10.44 15.28
N ASN A 43 -22.35 -11.59 14.79
CA ASN A 43 -22.30 -12.81 15.58
C ASN A 43 -20.83 -13.11 15.85
N VAL A 44 -20.37 -12.73 17.04
CA VAL A 44 -19.01 -13.00 17.50
C VAL A 44 -18.91 -14.51 17.72
N HIS A 45 -18.36 -15.21 16.73
CA HIS A 45 -18.06 -16.61 16.88
C HIS A 45 -16.88 -16.77 17.85
N PRO A 46 -16.98 -17.64 18.87
CA PRO A 46 -15.83 -17.97 19.70
C PRO A 46 -14.78 -18.63 18.78
N ASN A 47 -13.62 -17.99 18.62
CA ASN A 47 -12.49 -18.30 17.71
C ASN A 47 -12.40 -17.48 16.40
N SER A 48 -13.11 -16.36 16.26
CA SER A 48 -12.83 -15.40 15.17
C SER A 48 -11.80 -14.33 15.58
N VAL A 49 -11.05 -13.82 14.61
CA VAL A 49 -10.20 -12.64 14.77
C VAL A 49 -11.03 -11.46 15.24
N GLN A 50 -10.45 -10.68 16.14
CA GLN A 50 -11.05 -9.48 16.72
C GLN A 50 -10.20 -8.24 16.39
N LEU A 51 -10.83 -7.07 16.50
CA LEU A 51 -10.14 -5.79 16.45
C LEU A 51 -10.26 -5.07 17.78
N THR A 52 -9.13 -4.60 18.29
CA THR A 52 -9.06 -3.49 19.23
C THR A 52 -8.55 -2.24 18.49
N SER A 53 -8.47 -1.10 19.17
CA SER A 53 -7.99 0.13 18.54
C SER A 53 -7.09 0.98 19.43
N LYS A 54 -6.23 1.74 18.77
CA LYS A 54 -5.51 2.87 19.35
C LYS A 54 -6.01 4.15 18.69
N THR A 55 -6.33 5.16 19.50
CA THR A 55 -6.83 6.45 19.01
C THR A 55 -5.79 7.54 19.22
N VAL A 56 -5.58 8.37 18.21
CA VAL A 56 -4.77 9.60 18.29
C VAL A 56 -5.67 10.74 17.85
N GLN A 57 -5.88 11.72 18.74
CA GLN A 57 -6.71 12.89 18.45
C GLN A 57 -5.99 14.16 18.87
N SER A 58 -5.96 15.15 17.98
CA SER A 58 -5.41 16.47 18.27
C SER A 58 -6.07 17.54 17.41
N LYS A 59 -5.97 18.79 17.87
CA LYS A 59 -6.45 19.95 17.14
C LYS A 59 -5.54 21.14 17.41
N THR A 60 -4.93 21.68 16.36
CA THR A 60 -4.14 22.91 16.36
C THR A 60 -4.72 23.91 15.36
N ASP A 61 -4.07 25.06 15.21
CA ASP A 61 -4.43 26.03 14.15
C ASP A 61 -4.01 25.51 12.76
N GLU A 62 -3.02 24.62 12.71
CA GLU A 62 -2.48 24.03 11.48
C GLU A 62 -3.22 22.76 11.04
N MET A 63 -3.71 21.95 11.99
CA MET A 63 -4.19 20.61 11.67
C MET A 63 -5.21 20.04 12.68
N VAL A 64 -6.10 19.18 12.19
CA VAL A 64 -6.97 18.30 12.98
C VAL A 64 -6.57 16.85 12.72
N ILE A 65 -6.34 16.07 13.79
CA ILE A 65 -6.05 14.65 13.73
C ILE A 65 -7.19 13.90 14.43
N ASP A 66 -7.82 12.96 13.72
CA ASP A 66 -8.81 12.01 14.24
C ASP A 66 -8.52 10.61 13.70
N VAL A 67 -7.55 9.94 14.31
CA VAL A 67 -6.97 8.68 13.82
C VAL A 67 -7.37 7.54 14.73
N THR A 68 -8.03 6.53 14.16
CA THR A 68 -8.38 5.27 14.83
C THR A 68 -7.65 4.11 14.15
N ILE A 69 -6.59 3.60 14.80
CA ILE A 69 -5.70 2.57 14.27
C ILE A 69 -6.22 1.20 14.69
N PRO A 70 -6.48 0.25 13.76
CA PRO A 70 -6.87 -1.10 14.10
C PRO A 70 -5.70 -1.89 14.68
N VAL A 71 -6.02 -2.78 15.63
CA VAL A 71 -5.10 -3.76 16.17
C VAL A 71 -5.77 -5.13 16.08
N LEU A 72 -5.25 -5.99 15.19
CA LEU A 72 -5.71 -7.36 15.04
C LEU A 72 -5.26 -8.22 16.21
N GLU A 73 -6.21 -9.01 16.72
CA GLU A 73 -5.98 -10.01 17.75
C GLU A 73 -6.66 -11.32 17.37
N GLY A 74 -5.97 -12.44 17.58
CA GLY A 74 -6.56 -13.78 17.44
C GLY A 74 -6.16 -14.54 16.18
N LEU A 75 -5.27 -14.01 15.34
CA LEU A 75 -4.67 -14.81 14.25
C LEU A 75 -3.92 -16.01 14.83
N LYS A 76 -3.91 -17.14 14.10
CA LYS A 76 -3.18 -18.36 14.45
C LYS A 76 -1.67 -18.10 14.45
N ASP A 77 -1.17 -17.45 13.40
CA ASP A 77 0.21 -16.99 13.29
C ASP A 77 0.42 -15.65 14.06
N LYS A 78 0.97 -15.74 15.27
CA LYS A 78 1.22 -14.57 16.12
C LYS A 78 2.32 -13.64 15.59
N LYS A 79 3.32 -14.19 14.89
CA LYS A 79 4.42 -13.41 14.30
C LYS A 79 3.88 -12.55 13.16
N TYR A 80 3.07 -13.14 12.28
CA TYR A 80 2.38 -12.41 11.22
C TYR A 80 1.43 -11.35 11.79
N GLN A 81 0.68 -11.67 12.87
CA GLN A 81 -0.20 -10.71 13.53
C GLN A 81 0.55 -9.47 14.03
N GLU A 82 1.65 -9.67 14.74
CA GLU A 82 2.48 -8.58 15.24
C GLU A 82 3.04 -7.75 14.07
N GLN A 83 3.58 -8.40 13.04
CA GLN A 83 4.10 -7.72 11.85
C GLN A 83 3.03 -6.91 11.10
N LEU A 84 1.82 -7.44 10.95
CA LEU A 84 0.73 -6.74 10.27
C LEU A 84 0.27 -5.51 11.07
N ASN A 85 0.04 -5.67 12.38
CA ASN A 85 -0.30 -4.55 13.27
C ASN A 85 0.77 -3.45 13.22
N ASP A 86 2.02 -3.88 13.14
CA ASP A 86 3.18 -3.02 13.07
C ASP A 86 3.25 -2.23 11.78
N THR A 87 3.04 -2.88 10.64
CA THR A 87 2.97 -2.26 9.31
C THR A 87 1.85 -1.22 9.24
N ILE A 88 0.64 -1.57 9.69
CA ILE A 88 -0.51 -0.65 9.72
C ILE A 88 -0.17 0.58 10.56
N TYR A 89 0.38 0.37 11.76
CA TYR A 89 0.74 1.46 12.65
C TYR A 89 1.81 2.38 12.05
N GLN A 90 2.88 1.82 11.48
CA GLN A 90 3.95 2.64 10.89
C GLN A 90 3.45 3.47 9.71
N GLN A 91 2.67 2.88 8.80
CA GLN A 91 2.12 3.60 7.66
C GLN A 91 1.31 4.82 8.09
N ILE A 92 0.40 4.65 9.06
CA ILE A 92 -0.43 5.75 9.56
C ILE A 92 0.40 6.83 10.27
N MET A 93 1.44 6.44 11.02
CA MET A 93 2.33 7.40 11.67
C MET A 93 3.23 8.15 10.68
N GLU A 94 3.65 7.49 9.60
CA GLU A 94 4.38 8.15 8.50
C GLU A 94 3.50 9.13 7.76
N ASP A 95 2.25 8.77 7.44
CA ASP A 95 1.27 9.68 6.84
C ASP A 95 1.03 10.90 7.75
N GLN A 96 0.86 10.68 9.05
CA GLN A 96 0.68 11.75 10.03
C GLN A 96 1.89 12.68 10.06
N ALA A 97 3.11 12.13 10.18
CA ALA A 97 4.32 12.94 10.26
C ALA A 97 4.58 13.74 8.96
N ALA A 98 4.31 13.14 7.80
CA ALA A 98 4.41 13.82 6.52
C ALA A 98 3.42 14.99 6.42
N LEU A 99 2.16 14.76 6.82
CA LEU A 99 1.11 15.75 6.74
C LEU A 99 1.28 16.88 7.78
N GLU A 100 1.76 16.57 8.99
CA GLU A 100 2.12 17.58 9.99
C GLU A 100 3.21 18.53 9.46
N LYS A 101 4.23 17.98 8.78
CA LYS A 101 5.28 18.77 8.15
C LYS A 101 4.72 19.66 7.04
N GLU A 102 3.89 19.11 6.15
CA GLU A 102 3.27 19.85 5.06
C GLU A 102 2.34 20.97 5.58
N ALA A 103 1.51 20.67 6.58
CA ALA A 103 0.60 21.64 7.19
C ALA A 103 1.38 22.84 7.77
N LYS A 104 2.52 22.57 8.42
CA LYS A 104 3.39 23.61 8.94
C LYS A 104 3.99 24.48 7.84
N GLU A 105 4.55 23.87 6.80
CA GLU A 105 5.14 24.60 5.67
C GLU A 105 4.09 25.45 4.93
N ALA A 106 2.89 24.91 4.74
CA ALA A 106 1.77 25.62 4.13
C ALA A 106 1.26 26.78 5.00
N ALA A 107 1.17 26.60 6.32
CA ALA A 107 0.79 27.66 7.26
C ALA A 107 1.82 28.80 7.30
N ASP A 108 3.11 28.46 7.35
CA ASP A 108 4.20 29.45 7.35
C ASP A 108 4.20 30.24 6.02
N PHE A 109 4.00 29.57 4.88
CA PHE A 109 3.88 30.22 3.56
C PHE A 109 2.64 31.13 3.46
N ALA A 110 1.48 30.66 3.90
CA ALA A 110 0.24 31.44 3.87
C ALA A 110 0.39 32.71 4.72
N LYS A 111 1.02 32.61 5.89
CA LYS A 111 1.34 33.75 6.75
C LYS A 111 2.30 34.74 6.08
N GLU A 112 3.34 34.26 5.39
CA GLU A 112 4.27 35.13 4.65
C GLU A 112 3.58 35.90 3.52
N LYS A 113 2.65 35.24 2.80
CA LYS A 113 1.95 35.84 1.66
C LYS A 113 0.66 36.58 2.02
N GLY A 114 0.21 36.47 3.27
CA GLY A 114 -1.07 37.03 3.73
C GLY A 114 -2.28 36.31 3.15
N TYR A 115 -2.15 35.01 2.86
CA TYR A 115 -3.25 34.17 2.41
C TYR A 115 -4.03 33.59 3.60
N GLU A 116 -5.31 33.30 3.38
CA GLU A 116 -6.10 32.51 4.32
C GLU A 116 -5.57 31.08 4.35
N PHE A 117 -5.20 30.61 5.53
CA PHE A 117 -4.80 29.23 5.77
C PHE A 117 -6.00 28.43 6.30
N ARG A 118 -6.22 27.25 5.74
CA ARG A 118 -7.25 26.31 6.20
C ARG A 118 -6.54 25.13 6.86
N PRO A 119 -6.90 24.77 8.11
CA PRO A 119 -6.29 23.63 8.79
C PRO A 119 -6.38 22.37 7.96
N PHE A 120 -5.30 21.60 7.95
CA PHE A 120 -5.27 20.28 7.32
C PHE A 120 -6.04 19.29 8.19
N GLU A 121 -6.51 18.18 7.62
CA GLU A 121 -7.19 17.13 8.38
C GLU A 121 -6.62 15.76 8.02
N LEU A 122 -6.35 14.95 9.04
CA LEU A 122 -6.10 13.52 8.93
C LEU A 122 -7.18 12.76 9.70
N LYS A 123 -7.94 11.95 9.00
CA LYS A 123 -8.91 11.02 9.57
C LYS A 123 -8.53 9.60 9.19
N VAL A 124 -8.55 8.66 10.12
CA VAL A 124 -8.39 7.23 9.83
C VAL A 124 -9.46 6.43 10.55
N THR A 125 -10.17 5.61 9.78
CA THR A 125 -11.17 4.65 10.27
C THR A 125 -10.92 3.28 9.67
N TYR A 126 -11.56 2.23 10.20
CA TYR A 126 -11.38 0.88 9.69
C TYR A 126 -12.66 0.04 9.82
N GLU A 127 -12.74 -1.02 9.01
CA GLU A 127 -13.81 -2.01 9.04
C GLU A 127 -13.24 -3.43 8.92
N LEU A 128 -13.63 -4.33 9.83
CA LEU A 128 -13.38 -5.77 9.66
C LEU A 128 -14.43 -6.35 8.72
N LYS A 129 -14.03 -6.65 7.48
CA LYS A 129 -14.88 -7.17 6.42
C LYS A 129 -15.09 -8.68 6.51
N SER A 130 -14.07 -9.40 6.98
CA SER A 130 -14.17 -10.82 7.34
C SER A 130 -13.30 -11.11 8.55
N SER A 131 -13.84 -11.87 9.51
CA SER A 131 -13.20 -12.16 10.81
C SER A 131 -12.52 -13.53 10.88
N GLY A 132 -12.40 -14.26 9.77
CA GLY A 132 -11.83 -15.60 9.73
C GLY A 132 -12.66 -16.66 10.47
N GLY A 133 -12.05 -17.84 10.61
CA GLY A 133 -12.63 -19.03 11.24
C GLY A 133 -13.37 -19.99 10.28
N PRO A 134 -13.86 -21.14 10.79
CA PRO A 134 -14.46 -22.20 9.98
C PRO A 134 -15.69 -21.77 9.17
N ALA A 135 -16.39 -20.72 9.63
CA ALA A 135 -17.55 -20.16 8.94
C ALA A 135 -17.17 -19.24 7.76
N ASN A 136 -15.96 -18.67 7.75
CA ASN A 136 -15.50 -17.67 6.78
C ASN A 136 -14.25 -18.14 6.01
N SER A 137 -14.09 -19.47 5.84
CA SER A 137 -12.98 -20.07 5.11
C SER A 137 -11.58 -19.66 5.62
N ASP A 138 -11.43 -19.35 6.92
CA ASP A 138 -10.20 -18.82 7.52
C ASP A 138 -9.70 -17.49 6.87
N ILE A 139 -10.57 -16.76 6.17
CA ILE A 139 -10.22 -15.48 5.54
C ILE A 139 -10.45 -14.34 6.53
N VAL A 140 -9.41 -13.55 6.78
CA VAL A 140 -9.48 -12.28 7.51
C VAL A 140 -9.29 -11.14 6.51
N SER A 141 -10.18 -10.16 6.50
CA SER A 141 -10.10 -9.02 5.60
C SER A 141 -10.40 -7.74 6.35
N LEU A 142 -9.45 -6.81 6.32
CA LEU A 142 -9.51 -5.51 6.97
C LEU A 142 -9.46 -4.41 5.91
N LYS A 143 -10.38 -3.46 5.99
CA LYS A 143 -10.36 -2.22 5.21
C LYS A 143 -10.00 -1.06 6.13
N VAL A 144 -9.06 -0.21 5.71
CA VAL A 144 -8.64 1.02 6.40
C VAL A 144 -8.89 2.20 5.47
N ASP A 145 -9.71 3.14 5.92
CA ASP A 145 -10.06 4.35 5.18
C ASP A 145 -9.31 5.55 5.79
N THR A 146 -8.40 6.12 4.99
CA THR A 146 -7.63 7.31 5.34
C THR A 146 -8.17 8.51 4.57
N TYR A 147 -8.56 9.58 5.26
CA TYR A 147 -8.99 10.84 4.64
C TYR A 147 -7.97 11.93 4.93
N ILE A 148 -7.44 12.54 3.87
CA ILE A 148 -6.49 13.64 3.95
C ILE A 148 -7.11 14.88 3.32
N TYR A 149 -7.08 16.00 4.04
CA TYR A 149 -7.47 17.31 3.53
C TYR A 149 -6.32 18.30 3.69
N THR A 150 -5.96 18.97 2.59
CA THR A 150 -4.82 19.91 2.51
C THR A 150 -5.24 21.33 2.16
N GLY A 151 -6.46 21.74 2.57
CA GLY A 151 -6.95 23.12 2.38
C GLY A 151 -7.64 23.41 1.04
N GLY A 152 -7.79 22.41 0.17
CA GLY A 152 -8.46 22.52 -1.14
C GLY A 152 -9.99 22.61 -1.08
N ALA A 153 -10.64 22.25 -2.19
CA ALA A 153 -12.11 22.20 -2.24
C ALA A 153 -12.69 20.99 -1.49
N ASN A 154 -11.92 19.91 -1.41
CA ASN A 154 -12.33 18.62 -0.88
C ASN A 154 -11.09 17.79 -0.53
N GLY A 155 -11.22 16.88 0.44
CA GLY A 155 -10.16 15.94 0.76
C GLY A 155 -10.08 14.76 -0.21
N MET A 156 -8.99 14.00 -0.07
CA MET A 156 -8.68 12.82 -0.83
C MET A 156 -8.72 11.59 0.09
N PRO A 157 -9.68 10.67 -0.11
CA PRO A 157 -9.65 9.40 0.57
C PRO A 157 -8.64 8.46 -0.09
N ARG A 158 -7.95 7.66 0.73
CA ARG A 158 -7.16 6.48 0.36
C ARG A 158 -7.76 5.28 1.09
N VAL A 159 -7.86 4.16 0.38
CA VAL A 159 -8.30 2.89 0.96
C VAL A 159 -7.14 1.92 0.93
N ASP A 160 -6.74 1.45 2.12
CA ASP A 160 -5.75 0.40 2.30
C ASP A 160 -6.47 -0.88 2.75
N THR A 161 -6.06 -2.03 2.23
CA THR A 161 -6.72 -3.32 2.51
C THR A 161 -5.71 -4.39 2.90
N TYR A 162 -6.05 -5.18 3.91
CA TYR A 162 -5.21 -6.26 4.42
C TYR A 162 -6.00 -7.56 4.43
N ASN A 163 -5.68 -8.44 3.48
CA ASN A 163 -6.34 -9.74 3.29
C ASN A 163 -5.39 -10.86 3.70
N VAL A 164 -5.81 -11.70 4.64
CA VAL A 164 -4.98 -12.70 5.29
C VAL A 164 -5.69 -14.05 5.27
N MET A 165 -4.96 -15.08 4.86
CA MET A 165 -5.34 -16.47 5.06
C MET A 165 -4.86 -16.91 6.44
N ASP A 166 -5.77 -17.03 7.40
CA ASP A 166 -5.48 -17.31 8.81
C ASP A 166 -5.25 -18.81 9.06
N LYS A 167 -4.01 -19.24 8.81
CA LYS A 167 -3.49 -20.60 9.07
C LYS A 167 -2.36 -20.52 10.10
N GLU A 168 -1.89 -21.68 10.56
CA GLU A 168 -0.70 -21.77 11.45
C GLU A 168 0.50 -20.98 10.89
N GLN A 169 0.66 -21.03 9.56
CA GLN A 169 1.50 -20.11 8.80
C GLN A 169 0.59 -19.20 7.99
N ALA A 170 0.40 -17.96 8.45
CA ALA A 170 -0.47 -17.02 7.76
C ALA A 170 0.20 -16.51 6.47
N SER A 171 -0.62 -16.14 5.50
CA SER A 171 -0.17 -15.55 4.24
C SER A 171 -1.11 -14.44 3.78
N ARG A 172 -0.57 -13.49 3.00
CA ARG A 172 -1.40 -12.55 2.26
C ARG A 172 -2.23 -13.31 1.23
N ILE A 173 -3.46 -12.84 0.99
CA ILE A 173 -4.31 -13.30 -0.10
C ILE A 173 -4.16 -12.32 -1.25
N GLU A 174 -3.93 -12.85 -2.45
CA GLU A 174 -3.90 -12.11 -3.72
C GLU A 174 -5.20 -12.34 -4.51
N LEU A 175 -5.48 -11.50 -5.51
CA LEU A 175 -6.69 -11.63 -6.34
C LEU A 175 -6.79 -12.97 -7.07
N GLU A 176 -5.65 -13.49 -7.55
CA GLU A 176 -5.59 -14.78 -8.23
C GLU A 176 -6.02 -15.94 -7.33
N ASP A 177 -5.79 -15.84 -6.02
CA ASP A 177 -6.19 -16.88 -5.06
C ASP A 177 -7.72 -17.04 -4.98
N LEU A 178 -8.46 -15.98 -5.32
CA LEU A 178 -9.91 -15.87 -5.15
C LEU A 178 -10.69 -15.99 -6.46
N LEU A 179 -10.09 -15.53 -7.57
CA LEU A 179 -10.69 -15.55 -8.90
C LEU A 179 -10.07 -16.63 -9.80
N GLY A 180 -8.99 -17.27 -9.37
CA GLY A 180 -8.28 -18.32 -10.11
C GLY A 180 -7.53 -17.79 -11.33
N SER A 181 -7.10 -18.71 -12.19
CA SER A 181 -6.40 -18.37 -13.43
C SER A 181 -7.23 -17.43 -14.31
N GLY A 182 -6.55 -16.47 -14.93
CA GLY A 182 -7.20 -15.40 -15.72
C GLY A 182 -7.94 -14.38 -14.86
N TYR A 183 -7.59 -14.22 -13.58
CA TYR A 183 -8.27 -13.32 -12.64
C TYR A 183 -8.48 -11.91 -13.19
N LYS A 184 -7.48 -11.34 -13.88
CA LYS A 184 -7.58 -10.00 -14.49
C LYS A 184 -8.69 -9.93 -15.53
N GLU A 185 -8.70 -10.87 -16.48
CA GLU A 185 -9.72 -10.89 -17.53
C GLU A 185 -11.13 -11.08 -16.95
N LYS A 186 -11.27 -11.93 -15.91
CA LYS A 186 -12.54 -12.12 -15.19
C LYS A 186 -12.99 -10.83 -14.50
N ALA A 187 -12.09 -10.18 -13.77
CA ALA A 187 -12.38 -8.94 -13.06
C ALA A 187 -12.72 -7.80 -14.04
N ASP A 188 -11.89 -7.60 -15.07
CA ASP A 188 -12.08 -6.57 -16.09
C ASP A 188 -13.40 -6.75 -16.83
N THR A 189 -13.75 -7.99 -17.18
CA THR A 189 -15.02 -8.30 -17.84
C THR A 189 -16.20 -7.95 -16.94
N PHE A 190 -16.14 -8.31 -15.65
CA PHE A 190 -17.19 -7.98 -14.69
C PHE A 190 -17.33 -6.46 -14.50
N ILE A 191 -16.21 -5.76 -14.28
CA ILE A 191 -16.19 -4.31 -14.04
C ILE A 191 -16.71 -3.54 -15.27
N ARG A 192 -16.33 -3.93 -16.49
CA ARG A 192 -16.87 -3.33 -17.72
C ARG A 192 -18.38 -3.51 -17.84
N GLN A 193 -18.90 -4.67 -17.44
CA GLN A 193 -20.35 -4.91 -17.46
C GLN A 193 -21.07 -4.01 -16.46
N GLU A 194 -20.54 -3.83 -15.26
CA GLU A 194 -21.11 -2.93 -14.24
C GLU A 194 -21.02 -1.46 -14.67
N ILE A 195 -19.88 -1.01 -15.19
CA ILE A 195 -19.71 0.36 -15.72
C ILE A 195 -20.73 0.64 -16.83
N ALA A 196 -20.97 -0.32 -17.73
CA ALA A 196 -21.92 -0.16 -18.81
C ALA A 196 -23.39 -0.07 -18.36
N GLN A 197 -23.72 -0.47 -17.12
CA GLN A 197 -25.06 -0.28 -16.56
C GLN A 197 -25.32 1.16 -16.08
N ASP A 198 -24.27 1.93 -15.80
CA ASP A 198 -24.36 3.31 -15.32
C ASP A 198 -23.27 4.22 -15.94
N PRO A 199 -23.28 4.40 -17.28
CA PRO A 199 -22.19 5.08 -17.99
C PRO A 199 -22.06 6.57 -17.60
N ASP A 200 -23.11 7.20 -17.07
CA ASP A 200 -23.05 8.59 -16.61
C ASP A 200 -22.24 8.74 -15.31
N MET A 201 -22.08 7.64 -14.55
CA MET A 201 -21.33 7.63 -13.29
C MET A 201 -19.83 7.37 -13.49
N TYR A 202 -19.41 6.87 -14.64
CA TYR A 202 -18.03 6.40 -14.87
C TYR A 202 -17.40 7.04 -16.11
N PHE A 203 -16.08 7.09 -16.11
CA PHE A 203 -15.29 7.43 -17.29
C PHE A 203 -15.06 6.15 -18.09
N GLU A 204 -15.99 5.81 -18.99
CA GLU A 204 -15.98 4.53 -19.72
C GLU A 204 -14.65 4.27 -20.45
N ASP A 205 -14.03 5.31 -21.01
CA ASP A 205 -12.75 5.24 -21.72
C ASP A 205 -11.51 5.15 -20.82
N GLU A 206 -11.63 5.48 -19.51
CA GLU A 206 -10.48 5.49 -18.58
C GLU A 206 -10.26 4.13 -17.91
N PHE A 207 -11.26 3.22 -17.90
CA PHE A 207 -11.05 1.87 -17.37
C PHE A 207 -10.26 1.00 -18.37
N THR A 208 -8.95 0.92 -18.15
CA THR A 208 -8.02 0.13 -18.97
C THR A 208 -7.81 -1.30 -18.45
N GLY A 209 -8.33 -1.62 -17.27
CA GLY A 209 -8.19 -2.91 -16.58
C GLY A 209 -7.67 -2.73 -15.15
N ILE A 210 -7.79 -3.76 -14.32
CA ILE A 210 -7.21 -3.75 -12.97
C ILE A 210 -5.68 -3.84 -13.01
N SER A 211 -5.03 -3.21 -12.03
CA SER A 211 -3.58 -3.33 -11.84
C SER A 211 -3.19 -4.69 -11.22
N ASP A 212 -1.89 -5.06 -11.29
CA ASP A 212 -1.37 -6.25 -10.60
C ASP A 212 -1.57 -6.18 -9.07
N ASN A 213 -1.47 -4.98 -8.51
CA ASN A 213 -1.59 -4.71 -7.09
C ASN A 213 -2.93 -4.02 -6.74
N GLN A 214 -3.99 -4.29 -7.51
CA GLN A 214 -5.27 -3.61 -7.34
C GLN A 214 -5.80 -3.76 -5.92
N THR A 215 -6.22 -2.65 -5.30
CA THR A 215 -6.82 -2.67 -3.96
C THR A 215 -8.12 -3.48 -3.96
N PHE A 216 -8.24 -4.42 -3.03
CA PHE A 216 -9.46 -5.20 -2.88
C PHE A 216 -9.66 -5.67 -1.43
N TYR A 217 -10.90 -5.91 -1.03
CA TYR A 217 -11.23 -6.59 0.22
C TYR A 217 -12.18 -7.76 -0.02
N ILE A 218 -12.45 -8.52 1.04
CA ILE A 218 -13.27 -9.75 0.98
C ILE A 218 -14.45 -9.58 1.92
N GLU A 219 -15.65 -9.66 1.36
CA GLU A 219 -16.91 -9.49 2.10
C GLU A 219 -17.96 -10.44 1.49
N ASP A 220 -18.64 -11.21 2.33
CA ASP A 220 -19.81 -12.02 1.95
C ASP A 220 -19.64 -12.90 0.69
N GLY A 221 -18.47 -13.54 0.54
CA GLY A 221 -18.16 -14.41 -0.59
C GLY A 221 -17.88 -13.68 -1.91
N HIS A 222 -17.61 -12.37 -1.85
CA HIS A 222 -17.22 -11.54 -2.97
C HIS A 222 -15.81 -10.99 -2.76
N VAL A 223 -15.07 -10.90 -3.86
CA VAL A 223 -13.91 -10.01 -3.99
C VAL A 223 -14.46 -8.62 -4.29
N VAL A 224 -14.19 -7.64 -3.43
CA VAL A 224 -14.59 -6.26 -3.65
C VAL A 224 -13.40 -5.45 -4.13
N VAL A 225 -13.33 -5.20 -5.44
CA VAL A 225 -12.28 -4.39 -6.05
C VAL A 225 -12.59 -2.92 -5.83
N VAL A 226 -11.59 -2.16 -5.39
CA VAL A 226 -11.71 -0.74 -5.01
C VAL A 226 -10.90 0.12 -5.96
N PHE A 227 -11.50 1.21 -6.44
CA PHE A 227 -10.83 2.25 -7.23
C PHE A 227 -10.77 3.55 -6.43
N GLY A 228 -9.62 4.21 -6.46
CA GLY A 228 -9.41 5.50 -5.83
C GLY A 228 -10.34 6.57 -6.40
N LYS A 229 -10.56 7.62 -5.60
CA LYS A 229 -11.33 8.78 -6.05
C LYS A 229 -10.67 9.39 -7.29
N TYR A 230 -11.48 9.68 -8.31
CA TYR A 230 -11.05 10.16 -9.64
C TYR A 230 -10.38 9.13 -10.56
N GLU A 231 -10.15 7.89 -10.13
CA GLU A 231 -9.42 6.90 -10.93
C GLU A 231 -10.20 6.49 -12.19
N ILE A 232 -11.50 6.21 -12.04
CA ILE A 232 -12.37 5.77 -13.16
C ILE A 232 -13.73 6.49 -13.16
N ALA A 233 -13.92 7.48 -12.29
CA ALA A 233 -15.21 8.14 -12.10
C ALA A 233 -15.03 9.58 -11.56
N PRO A 234 -15.99 10.50 -11.78
CA PRO A 234 -15.97 11.83 -11.16
C PRO A 234 -15.93 11.75 -9.63
N GLY A 235 -15.40 12.79 -8.99
CA GLY A 235 -15.26 12.81 -7.52
C GLY A 235 -16.55 12.69 -6.71
N ALA A 236 -17.72 12.90 -7.33
CA ALA A 236 -19.03 12.67 -6.72
C ALA A 236 -19.34 11.17 -6.51
N ALA A 237 -18.74 10.29 -7.31
CA ALA A 237 -18.83 8.84 -7.16
C ALA A 237 -17.98 8.32 -5.98
N GLY A 238 -17.15 9.17 -5.36
CA GLY A 238 -16.32 8.80 -4.22
C GLY A 238 -15.24 7.79 -4.63
N THR A 239 -15.24 6.63 -3.98
CA THR A 239 -14.29 5.52 -4.17
C THR A 239 -15.08 4.32 -4.71
N PRO A 240 -15.15 4.11 -6.04
CA PRO A 240 -15.96 3.03 -6.62
C PRO A 240 -15.55 1.63 -6.12
N GLU A 241 -16.54 0.78 -5.86
CA GLU A 241 -16.34 -0.60 -5.39
C GLU A 241 -17.15 -1.58 -6.25
N PHE A 242 -16.50 -2.61 -6.79
CA PHE A 242 -17.13 -3.65 -7.61
C PHE A 242 -17.07 -5.00 -6.90
N ARG A 243 -18.25 -5.62 -6.67
CA ARG A 243 -18.39 -6.86 -5.91
C ARG A 243 -18.43 -8.06 -6.86
N ILE A 244 -17.28 -8.68 -7.08
CA ILE A 244 -17.11 -9.84 -7.98
C ILE A 244 -17.32 -11.12 -7.16
N PRO A 245 -18.26 -12.01 -7.53
CA PRO A 245 -18.42 -13.29 -6.86
C PRO A 245 -17.13 -14.11 -6.91
N MET A 246 -16.71 -14.68 -5.77
CA MET A 246 -15.54 -15.57 -5.72
C MET A 246 -15.80 -16.86 -6.49
N ASP A 247 -14.75 -17.41 -7.08
CA ASP A 247 -14.81 -18.74 -7.67
C ASP A 247 -14.75 -19.79 -6.54
N ARG A 248 -15.90 -20.40 -6.22
CA ARG A 248 -16.00 -21.43 -5.16
C ARG A 248 -15.25 -22.71 -5.50
N ASN A 249 -14.84 -22.90 -6.76
CA ASN A 249 -14.00 -23.99 -7.23
C ASN A 249 -12.56 -23.54 -7.48
N ALA A 250 -12.25 -22.24 -7.34
CA ALA A 250 -10.87 -21.84 -7.15
C ALA A 250 -10.45 -22.47 -5.82
N THR A 251 -9.77 -23.61 -5.91
CA THR A 251 -8.80 -23.94 -4.89
C THR A 251 -7.87 -22.74 -4.85
N ALA A 252 -7.89 -22.00 -3.73
CA ALA A 252 -6.75 -21.18 -3.33
C ALA A 252 -5.54 -22.01 -3.72
N PRO A 253 -4.63 -21.50 -4.57
CA PRO A 253 -3.40 -22.19 -4.88
C PRO A 253 -2.92 -22.75 -3.55
N GLN A 254 -2.86 -24.09 -3.44
CA GLN A 254 -1.95 -24.61 -2.44
C GLN A 254 -0.66 -23.91 -2.81
N PRO A 255 -0.01 -23.16 -1.91
CA PRO A 255 1.25 -22.55 -2.25
C PRO A 255 2.07 -23.70 -2.81
N GLU A 256 2.31 -23.69 -4.13
CA GLU A 256 3.33 -24.54 -4.67
C GLU A 256 4.53 -24.08 -3.88
N VAL A 257 4.98 -24.91 -2.94
CA VAL A 257 6.28 -24.74 -2.32
C VAL A 257 7.26 -25.02 -3.45
N LYS A 258 7.37 -24.08 -4.39
CA LYS A 258 8.65 -23.83 -5.04
C LYS A 258 9.56 -23.60 -3.86
N GLN A 259 10.51 -24.51 -3.65
CA GLN A 259 11.57 -24.27 -2.70
C GLN A 259 12.08 -22.85 -2.99
N LYS A 260 11.93 -21.96 -2.01
CA LYS A 260 12.36 -20.57 -2.11
C LYS A 260 13.87 -20.58 -1.95
N GLU A 261 14.55 -21.14 -2.93
CA GLU A 261 15.98 -21.30 -2.99
C GLU A 261 16.52 -20.77 -4.31
N PHE A 262 17.72 -20.23 -4.25
CA PHE A 262 18.41 -19.68 -5.39
C PHE A 262 19.90 -19.98 -5.26
N THR A 263 20.48 -20.49 -6.34
CA THR A 263 21.92 -20.69 -6.45
C THR A 263 22.49 -19.62 -7.35
N LEU A 264 23.37 -18.80 -6.79
CA LEU A 264 24.10 -17.76 -7.51
C LEU A 264 25.44 -18.35 -7.98
N GLU A 265 25.68 -18.28 -9.29
CA GLU A 265 26.97 -18.69 -9.86
C GLU A 265 28.08 -17.70 -9.45
N PRO A 266 29.34 -18.13 -9.31
CA PRO A 266 30.43 -17.29 -8.80
C PRO A 266 30.65 -16.00 -9.59
N ASP A 267 30.38 -15.99 -10.90
CA ASP A 267 30.55 -14.84 -11.79
C ASP A 267 29.42 -13.80 -11.68
N GLN A 268 28.34 -14.13 -10.96
CA GLN A 268 27.20 -13.24 -10.71
C GLN A 268 27.36 -12.43 -9.41
N ALA A 269 28.35 -12.75 -8.58
CA ALA A 269 28.75 -11.99 -7.41
C ALA A 269 30.11 -11.30 -7.65
N TYR A 270 30.39 -10.25 -6.90
CA TYR A 270 31.74 -9.68 -6.84
C TYR A 270 32.10 -9.29 -5.42
N THR A 271 33.39 -9.21 -5.12
CA THR A 271 33.88 -8.69 -3.84
C THR A 271 34.31 -7.24 -4.02
N ASP A 272 33.81 -6.35 -3.18
CA ASP A 272 34.19 -4.95 -3.23
C ASP A 272 35.61 -4.71 -2.65
N ASN A 273 36.07 -3.46 -2.68
CA ASN A 273 37.41 -3.10 -2.18
C ASN A 273 37.59 -3.31 -0.67
N ASN A 274 36.51 -3.50 0.07
CA ASN A 274 36.50 -3.72 1.52
C ASN A 274 36.39 -5.20 1.88
N GLY A 275 36.35 -6.10 0.89
CA GLY A 275 36.19 -7.53 1.11
C GLY A 275 34.73 -7.96 1.31
N ILE A 276 33.75 -7.11 1.01
CA ILE A 276 32.33 -7.42 1.12
C ILE A 276 31.85 -8.08 -0.18
N THR A 277 31.26 -9.27 -0.07
CA THR A 277 30.60 -9.93 -1.20
C THR A 277 29.29 -9.23 -1.52
N MET A 278 29.20 -8.74 -2.76
CA MET A 278 28.06 -8.02 -3.32
C MET A 278 27.32 -8.92 -4.31
N VAL A 279 26.01 -8.97 -4.20
CA VAL A 279 25.14 -9.88 -4.95
C VAL A 279 23.92 -9.15 -5.55
N PRO A 280 23.37 -9.61 -6.69
CA PRO A 280 22.28 -8.92 -7.38
C PRO A 280 20.97 -9.06 -6.60
N LEU A 281 20.43 -7.93 -6.14
CA LEU A 281 19.26 -7.87 -5.25
C LEU A 281 18.02 -8.53 -5.87
N ARG A 282 17.64 -8.06 -7.07
CA ARG A 282 16.35 -8.39 -7.69
C ARG A 282 16.20 -9.87 -7.96
N VAL A 283 17.15 -10.48 -8.67
CA VAL A 283 17.06 -11.88 -9.09
C VAL A 283 17.00 -12.82 -7.89
N ILE A 284 17.78 -12.55 -6.84
CA ILE A 284 17.75 -13.38 -5.63
C ILE A 284 16.41 -13.19 -4.92
N ALA A 285 16.00 -11.94 -4.66
CA ALA A 285 14.76 -11.63 -3.95
C ALA A 285 13.51 -12.21 -4.66
N GLU A 286 13.40 -12.07 -5.97
CA GLU A 286 12.29 -12.61 -6.77
C GLU A 286 12.25 -14.14 -6.74
N ASN A 287 13.40 -14.83 -6.80
CA ASN A 287 13.45 -16.30 -6.67
C ASN A 287 13.14 -16.77 -5.24
N LEU A 288 13.46 -15.96 -4.23
CA LEU A 288 13.01 -16.17 -2.85
C LEU A 288 11.53 -15.81 -2.65
N GLY A 289 10.84 -15.31 -3.68
CA GLY A 289 9.41 -15.00 -3.67
C GLY A 289 9.06 -13.63 -3.10
N TYR A 290 9.98 -12.66 -3.13
CA TYR A 290 9.67 -11.24 -2.89
C TYR A 290 9.31 -10.53 -4.19
N THR A 291 8.33 -9.64 -4.13
CA THR A 291 8.12 -8.59 -5.14
C THR A 291 9.15 -7.49 -4.91
N VAL A 292 9.76 -6.97 -5.97
CA VAL A 292 10.77 -5.90 -5.89
C VAL A 292 10.36 -4.71 -6.75
N GLU A 293 9.99 -3.61 -6.11
CA GLU A 293 9.59 -2.37 -6.77
C GLU A 293 10.66 -1.28 -6.65
N TRP A 294 10.78 -0.40 -7.64
CA TRP A 294 11.72 0.71 -7.61
C TRP A 294 11.00 2.02 -7.33
N ASN A 295 11.35 2.68 -6.23
CA ASN A 295 10.91 4.02 -5.90
C ASN A 295 11.95 5.04 -6.37
N ASN A 296 11.62 5.78 -7.43
CA ASN A 296 12.55 6.71 -8.06
C ASN A 296 12.79 7.99 -7.25
N GLU A 297 11.80 8.44 -6.48
CA GLU A 297 11.91 9.65 -5.65
C GLU A 297 12.86 9.42 -4.48
N GLN A 298 12.72 8.27 -3.81
CA GLN A 298 13.54 7.90 -2.67
C GLN A 298 14.82 7.16 -3.07
N ARG A 299 14.97 6.82 -4.37
CA ARG A 299 16.06 6.04 -4.94
C ARG A 299 16.29 4.73 -4.18
N GLN A 300 15.22 3.98 -3.95
CA GLN A 300 15.25 2.73 -3.19
C GLN A 300 14.52 1.60 -3.93
N ALA A 301 14.97 0.38 -3.67
CA ALA A 301 14.23 -0.83 -4.02
C ALA A 301 13.41 -1.27 -2.81
N GLU A 302 12.11 -1.47 -2.99
CA GLU A 302 11.17 -1.94 -1.98
C GLU A 302 10.87 -3.42 -2.22
N LEU A 303 11.12 -4.24 -1.20
CA LEU A 303 10.93 -5.68 -1.25
C LEU A 303 9.74 -6.03 -0.38
N SER A 304 8.78 -6.77 -0.94
CA SER A 304 7.61 -7.25 -0.20
C SER A 304 7.37 -8.75 -0.41
N GLN A 305 7.07 -9.46 0.68
CA GLN A 305 6.63 -10.85 0.65
C GLN A 305 5.60 -11.06 1.76
N GLY A 306 4.32 -11.18 1.40
CA GLY A 306 3.24 -11.20 2.39
C GLY A 306 3.23 -9.90 3.21
N ALA A 307 3.34 -9.99 4.54
CA ALA A 307 3.45 -8.83 5.43
C ALA A 307 4.90 -8.35 5.65
N GLN A 308 5.90 -9.07 5.14
CA GLN A 308 7.29 -8.63 5.24
C GLN A 308 7.55 -7.55 4.20
N TRP A 309 7.90 -6.35 4.65
CA TRP A 309 8.38 -5.26 3.81
C TRP A 309 9.74 -4.80 4.29
N THR A 310 10.65 -4.55 3.36
CA THR A 310 11.92 -3.86 3.64
C THR A 310 12.32 -3.02 2.44
N ALA A 311 13.04 -1.93 2.66
CA ALA A 311 13.55 -1.08 1.60
C ALA A 311 15.07 -0.99 1.66
N VAL A 312 15.65 -0.90 0.47
CA VAL A 312 17.10 -0.83 0.24
C VAL A 312 17.41 0.42 -0.56
N GLN A 313 18.00 1.42 0.09
CA GLN A 313 18.25 2.73 -0.51
C GLN A 313 19.63 2.83 -1.15
N LEU A 314 19.67 3.28 -2.41
CA LEU A 314 20.90 3.44 -3.18
C LEU A 314 21.90 4.37 -2.48
N GLY A 315 23.12 3.89 -2.26
CA GLY A 315 24.20 4.67 -1.65
C GLY A 315 24.11 4.86 -0.13
N ASN A 316 23.17 4.18 0.54
CA ASN A 316 22.98 4.28 2.00
C ASN A 316 23.22 2.91 2.68
N ASP A 317 24.31 2.78 3.44
CA ASP A 317 24.60 1.58 4.24
C ASP A 317 23.76 1.56 5.53
N ARG A 318 22.44 1.44 5.36
CA ARG A 318 21.46 1.36 6.45
C ARG A 318 20.33 0.44 6.04
N TYR A 319 20.17 -0.65 6.77
CA TYR A 319 19.19 -1.69 6.46
C TYR A 319 18.29 -1.97 7.66
N PHE A 320 17.01 -2.24 7.36
CA PHE A 320 15.95 -2.34 8.37
C PHE A 320 15.41 -3.77 8.47
N TYR A 321 15.22 -4.24 9.70
CA TYR A 321 14.56 -5.51 10.00
C TYR A 321 13.64 -5.36 11.21
N ASN A 322 12.35 -5.67 11.07
CA ASN A 322 11.34 -5.75 12.14
C ASN A 322 11.53 -4.72 13.28
N LYS A 323 11.53 -3.41 12.95
CA LYS A 323 11.59 -2.30 13.92
C LYS A 323 12.88 -2.14 14.74
N MET A 324 13.99 -2.80 14.37
CA MET A 324 15.29 -2.51 14.99
C MET A 324 15.93 -1.25 14.38
N ALA A 325 16.81 -0.60 15.16
CA ALA A 325 17.65 0.46 14.64
C ALA A 325 18.40 -0.03 13.38
N PRO A 326 18.50 0.80 12.32
CA PRO A 326 19.12 0.37 11.08
C PRO A 326 20.53 -0.13 11.33
N VAL A 327 20.84 -1.29 10.76
CA VAL A 327 22.17 -1.91 10.86
C VAL A 327 22.99 -1.58 9.62
N THR A 328 24.29 -1.39 9.81
CA THR A 328 25.26 -1.30 8.71
C THR A 328 25.71 -2.70 8.34
N LEU A 329 25.82 -2.99 7.05
CA LEU A 329 26.32 -4.26 6.53
C LEU A 329 27.73 -4.14 5.94
N GLY A 330 28.34 -2.95 6.01
CA GLY A 330 29.73 -2.70 5.59
C GLY A 330 29.86 -2.23 4.14
N ALA A 331 28.78 -2.31 3.36
CA ALA A 331 28.69 -1.69 2.04
C ALA A 331 27.27 -1.21 1.76
N ALA A 332 27.18 -0.08 1.06
CA ALA A 332 25.92 0.48 0.60
C ALA A 332 25.44 -0.22 -0.68
N PRO A 333 24.13 -0.20 -0.97
CA PRO A 333 23.61 -0.67 -2.25
C PRO A 333 24.17 0.17 -3.39
N VAL A 334 24.52 -0.48 -4.51
CA VAL A 334 25.05 0.19 -5.71
C VAL A 334 24.34 -0.31 -6.96
N ILE A 335 24.33 0.49 -8.03
CA ILE A 335 23.91 0.04 -9.36
C ILE A 335 25.15 0.02 -10.26
N LEU A 336 25.40 -1.12 -10.92
CA LEU A 336 26.53 -1.28 -11.83
C LEU A 336 26.14 -1.03 -13.30
N GLU A 337 27.10 -1.18 -14.22
CA GLU A 337 26.91 -0.94 -15.66
C GLU A 337 25.82 -1.82 -16.30
N ASP A 338 25.55 -2.99 -15.70
CA ASP A 338 24.48 -3.90 -16.13
C ASP A 338 23.08 -3.47 -15.65
N GLN A 339 22.96 -2.27 -15.07
CA GLN A 339 21.75 -1.67 -14.53
C GLN A 339 21.08 -2.47 -13.41
N LYS A 340 21.79 -3.43 -12.80
CA LYS A 340 21.29 -4.15 -11.63
C LYS A 340 21.75 -3.50 -10.35
N MET A 341 20.87 -3.53 -9.35
CA MET A 341 21.23 -3.17 -7.98
C MET A 341 21.92 -4.36 -7.31
N TYR A 342 23.08 -4.08 -6.71
CA TYR A 342 23.85 -5.00 -5.89
C TYR A 342 23.80 -4.58 -4.43
N VAL A 343 23.68 -5.57 -3.55
CA VAL A 343 23.66 -5.41 -2.08
C VAL A 343 24.66 -6.35 -1.44
N PRO A 344 25.11 -6.09 -0.20
CA PRO A 344 25.90 -7.05 0.56
C PRO A 344 25.17 -8.39 0.68
N LEU A 345 25.87 -9.52 0.53
CA LEU A 345 25.30 -10.86 0.75
C LEU A 345 24.65 -10.99 2.12
N ASP A 346 25.21 -10.30 3.11
CA ASP A 346 24.69 -10.18 4.47
C ASP A 346 23.28 -9.57 4.55
N PHE A 347 22.82 -8.86 3.51
CA PHE A 347 21.44 -8.41 3.41
C PHE A 347 20.50 -9.63 3.45
N PHE A 348 20.81 -10.68 2.70
CA PHE A 348 19.97 -11.87 2.67
C PHE A 348 20.02 -12.64 4.00
N SER A 349 21.19 -12.79 4.61
CA SER A 349 21.31 -13.55 5.86
C SER A 349 20.84 -12.78 7.11
N LYS A 350 21.09 -11.46 7.19
CA LYS A 350 20.80 -10.65 8.39
C LYS A 350 19.49 -9.90 8.32
N ILE A 351 19.05 -9.49 7.14
CA ILE A 351 17.80 -8.72 6.94
C ILE A 351 16.69 -9.65 6.47
N ILE A 352 16.87 -10.35 5.36
CA ILE A 352 15.86 -11.29 4.84
C ILE A 352 15.81 -12.59 5.67
N ARG A 353 16.83 -12.86 6.49
CA ARG A 353 16.95 -14.09 7.32
C ARG A 353 16.98 -15.38 6.50
N ALA A 354 17.47 -15.31 5.27
CA ALA A 354 17.76 -16.48 4.45
C ALA A 354 18.97 -17.25 5.00
N GLU A 355 18.94 -18.56 4.84
CA GLU A 355 20.13 -19.40 5.02
C GLU A 355 21.05 -19.20 3.82
N VAL A 356 22.33 -18.94 4.10
CA VAL A 356 23.35 -18.70 3.07
C VAL A 356 24.49 -19.68 3.29
N SER A 357 24.87 -20.40 2.25
CA SER A 357 26.03 -21.28 2.24
C SER A 357 26.83 -21.11 0.94
N THR A 358 28.12 -21.43 0.99
CA THR A 358 29.00 -21.34 -0.17
C THR A 358 29.60 -22.71 -0.41
N GLU A 359 29.52 -23.20 -1.64
CA GLU A 359 30.10 -24.47 -2.04
C GLU A 359 31.62 -24.33 -2.18
N GLU A 360 32.40 -25.13 -1.46
CA GLU A 360 33.87 -25.02 -1.41
C GLU A 360 34.56 -25.31 -2.75
N THR A 361 33.94 -26.12 -3.61
CA THR A 361 34.50 -26.60 -4.88
C THR A 361 34.27 -25.63 -6.03
N THR A 362 33.08 -25.03 -6.10
CA THR A 362 32.65 -24.18 -7.21
C THR A 362 32.67 -22.70 -6.84
N GLY A 363 32.55 -22.37 -5.55
CA GLY A 363 32.32 -21.01 -5.07
C GLY A 363 30.87 -20.54 -5.25
N ALA A 364 29.95 -21.43 -5.64
CA ALA A 364 28.54 -21.11 -5.80
C ALA A 364 27.92 -20.73 -4.45
N ILE A 365 27.04 -19.74 -4.44
CA ILE A 365 26.37 -19.26 -3.24
C ILE A 365 24.93 -19.75 -3.27
N HIS A 366 24.58 -20.61 -2.32
CA HIS A 366 23.22 -21.09 -2.12
C HIS A 366 22.51 -20.24 -1.09
N ILE A 367 21.34 -19.73 -1.46
CA ILE A 367 20.50 -18.87 -0.64
C ILE A 367 19.12 -19.50 -0.57
N SER A 368 18.60 -19.76 0.62
CA SER A 368 17.27 -20.35 0.78
C SER A 368 16.48 -19.73 1.93
N LEU A 369 15.17 -19.65 1.78
CA LEU A 369 14.25 -19.36 2.88
C LEU A 369 13.74 -20.68 3.44
N ASP A 370 14.00 -20.89 4.73
CA ASP A 370 13.49 -22.05 5.44
C ASP A 370 11.96 -21.92 5.54
N ALA A 371 11.22 -22.86 4.95
CA ALA A 371 9.75 -22.82 4.94
C ALA A 371 9.11 -23.06 6.32
N ASN A 372 9.93 -23.20 7.38
CA ASN A 372 9.55 -23.69 8.71
C ASN A 372 10.05 -22.80 9.89
N LYS A 373 10.43 -21.52 9.71
CA LYS A 373 10.93 -20.64 10.80
C LYS A 373 10.28 -19.25 10.93
#